data_AF-A0A1X4I540-F1
#
_entry.id   AF-A0A1X4I540-F1
#
_cell.length_a   1.000
_cell.length_b   1.000
_cell.length_c   1.000
_cell.angle_alpha   90.00
_cell.angle_beta   90.00
_cell.angle_gamma   90.00
#
_symmetry.space_group_name_H-M   'P 1'
#
loop_
_entity.id
_entity.type
_entity.pdbx_description
1 polymer ?
#
loop_
_entity_poly.entity_id
_entity_poly.type
_entity_poly.pdbx_seq_one_letter_code
_entity_poly.pdbx_strand_id
1 'polypeptide(L)' 'DHSAGGVARDLEWAERIAAPGAVVVLDDYGDPNWPGVKDALEAHLKGGTRFTFLGKAAHSAYLRAS' A
#
# COMPACT_ATOMS: atom_id res chain seq x y z
N ASP A 1 0.65 0.04 -12.29
CA ASP A 1 -0.69 -0.45 -12.71
C ASP A 1 -1.64 -0.13 -11.57
N HIS A 2 -2.70 0.64 -11.81
CA HIS A 2 -3.64 1.06 -10.75
C HIS A 2 -4.78 0.06 -10.52
N SER A 3 -4.71 -1.12 -11.15
CA SER A 3 -5.60 -2.23 -10.83
C SER A 3 -5.30 -2.80 -9.44
N ALA A 4 -6.32 -3.33 -8.77
CA ALA A 4 -6.13 -3.97 -7.47
C ALA A 4 -5.10 -5.12 -7.51
N GLY A 5 -5.12 -5.91 -8.58
CA GLY A 5 -4.17 -7.01 -8.76
C GLY A 5 -2.72 -6.53 -9.01
N GLY A 6 -2.55 -5.41 -9.70
CA GLY A 6 -1.24 -4.76 -9.87
C GLY A 6 -0.66 -4.31 -8.55
N VAL A 7 -1.44 -3.51 -7.82
CA VAL A 7 -1.04 -2.96 -6.52
C VAL A 7 -0.77 -4.06 -5.49
N ALA A 8 -1.54 -5.15 -5.49
CA ALA A 8 -1.29 -6.29 -4.61
C ALA A 8 0.09 -6.93 -4.86
N ARG A 9 0.49 -7.12 -6.13
CA ARG A 9 1.83 -7.64 -6.47
C ARG A 9 2.94 -6.68 -6.07
N ASP A 10 2.71 -5.38 -6.23
CA ASP A 10 3.67 -4.36 -5.82
C ASP A 10 3.84 -4.33 -4.29
N LEU A 11 2.76 -4.52 -3.53
CA LEU A 11 2.79 -4.67 -2.07
C LEU A 11 3.54 -5.93 -1.64
N GLU A 12 3.25 -7.10 -2.24
CA GLU A 12 4.00 -8.34 -1.99
C GLU A 12 5.50 -8.19 -2.29
N TRP A 13 5.84 -7.40 -3.29
CA TRP A 13 7.22 -7.09 -3.61
C TRP A 13 7.84 -6.16 -2.57
N ALA A 14 7.14 -5.08 -2.19
CA ALA A 14 7.57 -4.13 -1.16
C ALA A 14 7.86 -4.83 0.17
N GLU A 15 7.07 -5.84 0.54
CA GLU A 15 7.30 -6.67 1.73
C GLU A 15 8.71 -7.26 1.76
N ARG A 16 9.28 -7.60 0.60
CA ARG A 16 10.60 -8.23 0.48
C ARG A 16 11.74 -7.22 0.45
N ILE A 17 11.50 -6.02 -0.09
CA ILE A 17 12.57 -5.08 -0.42
C ILE A 17 12.68 -3.89 0.53
N ALA A 18 11.61 -3.54 1.26
CA ALA A 18 11.64 -2.40 2.16
C ALA A 18 12.57 -2.68 3.35
N ALA A 19 13.56 -1.84 3.63
CA ALA A 19 14.36 -2.01 4.83
C ALA A 19 13.49 -1.84 6.10
N PRO A 20 13.84 -2.44 7.26
CA PRO A 20 13.17 -2.15 8.52
C PRO A 20 13.16 -0.64 8.78
N GLY A 21 11.99 -0.09 9.08
CA GLY A 21 11.77 1.34 9.25
C GLY A 21 11.65 2.13 7.95
N ALA A 22 11.65 1.52 6.77
CA ALA A 22 11.35 2.24 5.53
C ALA A 22 9.90 2.76 5.53
N VAL A 23 9.70 3.89 4.83
CA VAL A 23 8.37 4.39 4.50
C VAL A 23 8.03 3.95 3.08
N VAL A 24 6.93 3.23 2.92
CA VAL A 24 6.36 2.89 1.61
C VAL A 24 5.18 3.81 1.36
N VAL A 25 5.15 4.44 0.19
CA VAL A 25 4.09 5.37 -0.21
C VAL A 25 3.32 4.72 -1.34
N LEU A 26 2.00 4.61 -1.17
CA LEU A 26 1.09 4.22 -2.24
C LEU A 26 0.39 5.46 -2.73
N ASP A 27 0.73 5.88 -3.94
CA ASP A 27 0.01 6.95 -4.61
C ASP A 27 -1.40 6.49 -5.01
N ASP A 28 -2.33 7.43 -5.22
CA ASP A 28 -3.72 7.17 -5.64
C ASP A 28 -4.61 6.30 -4.73
N TYR A 29 -4.17 5.95 -3.51
CA TYR A 29 -4.94 5.24 -2.48
C TYR A 29 -6.35 5.81 -2.20
N GLY A 30 -6.59 7.08 -2.48
CA GLY A 30 -7.91 7.69 -2.32
C GLY A 30 -8.51 8.27 -3.59
N ASP A 31 -7.91 8.05 -4.76
CA ASP A 31 -8.38 8.65 -6.01
C ASP A 31 -9.62 7.89 -6.53
N PRO A 32 -10.75 8.59 -6.80
CA PRO A 32 -11.97 7.94 -7.28
C PRO A 32 -11.83 7.30 -8.66
N ASN A 33 -10.84 7.69 -9.47
CA ASN A 33 -10.55 7.07 -10.76
C ASN A 33 -9.84 5.72 -10.60
N TRP A 34 -9.20 5.48 -9.45
CA TRP A 34 -8.35 4.32 -9.19
C TRP A 34 -8.74 3.57 -7.91
N PRO A 35 -10.01 3.10 -7.79
CA PRO A 35 -10.49 2.46 -6.56
C PRO A 35 -9.70 1.20 -6.18
N GLY A 36 -9.12 0.51 -7.18
CA GLY A 36 -8.33 -0.70 -6.96
C GLY A 36 -7.11 -0.52 -6.06
N VAL A 37 -6.51 0.69 -6.01
CA VAL A 37 -5.39 0.97 -5.12
C VAL A 37 -5.83 0.88 -3.66
N LYS A 38 -6.97 1.49 -3.35
CA LYS A 38 -7.56 1.44 -2.02
C LYS A 38 -7.88 0.01 -1.62
N ASP A 39 -8.60 -0.69 -2.50
CA ASP A 39 -9.09 -2.04 -2.24
C ASP A 39 -7.92 -3.01 -2.00
N ALA A 40 -6.84 -2.90 -2.79
CA ALA A 40 -5.66 -3.73 -2.63
C ALA A 40 -4.94 -3.47 -1.31
N LEU A 41 -4.71 -2.20 -0.94
CA LEU A 41 -4.04 -1.88 0.31
C LEU A 41 -4.88 -2.30 1.53
N GLU A 42 -6.19 -2.03 1.52
CA GLU A 42 -7.07 -2.44 2.62
C GLU A 42 -7.14 -3.96 2.78
N ALA A 43 -7.13 -4.71 1.67
CA ALA A 43 -7.05 -6.17 1.71
C ALA A 43 -5.71 -6.65 2.27
N HIS A 44 -4.59 -6.06 1.83
CA HIS A 44 -3.25 -6.41 2.29
C HIS A 44 -3.07 -6.19 3.79
N LEU A 45 -3.56 -5.06 4.31
CA LEU A 45 -3.50 -4.71 5.73
C LEU A 45 -4.34 -5.62 6.64
N LYS A 46 -5.34 -6.32 6.09
CA LYS A 46 -6.12 -7.34 6.83
C LYS A 46 -5.41 -8.69 6.89
N GLY A 47 -4.39 -8.91 6.05
CA GLY A 47 -3.60 -10.13 6.01
C GLY A 47 -2.40 -10.11 6.95
N GLY A 48 -1.53 -11.12 6.82
CA GLY A 48 -0.23 -11.10 7.47
C GLY A 48 0.71 -10.15 6.74
N THR A 49 0.91 -8.96 7.28
CA THR A 49 1.81 -7.93 6.74
C THR A 49 2.75 -7.42 7.84
N ARG A 50 3.97 -6.99 7.46
CA ARG A 50 4.85 -6.21 8.35
C ARG A 50 4.74 -4.70 8.11
N PHE A 51 3.76 -4.27 7.33
CA PHE A 51 3.45 -2.85 7.16
C PHE A 51 2.47 -2.36 8.21
N THR A 52 2.78 -1.22 8.80
CA THR A 52 1.85 -0.45 9.64
C THR A 52 1.36 0.75 8.86
N PHE A 53 0.04 0.95 8.76
CA PHE A 53 -0.54 2.15 8.18
C PHE A 53 -0.31 3.37 9.09
N LEU A 54 0.38 4.39 8.57
CA LEU A 54 0.69 5.61 9.29
C LEU A 54 -0.36 6.71 9.08
N GLY A 55 -1.12 6.64 7.99
CA GLY A 55 -2.10 7.65 7.63
C GLY A 55 -2.12 7.94 6.13
N LYS A 56 -2.95 8.92 5.77
CA LYS A 56 -3.17 9.39 4.40
C LYS A 56 -2.93 10.90 4.35
N ALA A 57 -2.34 11.36 3.25
CA ALA A 57 -2.31 12.76 2.87
C ALA A 57 -2.56 12.88 1.36
N ALA A 58 -3.39 13.85 0.95
CA ALA A 58 -3.89 13.95 -0.42
C ALA A 58 -4.46 12.60 -0.91
N HIS A 59 -4.07 12.10 -2.07
CA HIS A 59 -4.48 10.79 -2.59
C HIS A 59 -3.50 9.66 -2.22
N SER A 60 -2.54 9.86 -1.32
CA SER A 60 -1.51 8.86 -1.04
C SER A 60 -1.59 8.29 0.39
N ALA A 61 -1.30 6.99 0.52
CA ALA A 61 -1.17 6.27 1.79
C ALA A 61 0.30 6.09 2.19
N TYR A 62 0.58 6.14 3.50
CA TYR A 62 1.91 5.98 4.06
C TYR A 62 1.97 4.76 4.96
N LEU A 63 2.94 3.88 4.72
CA LEU A 63 3.17 2.67 5.48
C LEU A 63 4.57 2.68 6.09
N ARG A 64 4.72 2.07 7.28
CA ARG A 64 6.02 1.79 7.91
C ARG A 64 6.30 0.31 7.88
N ALA A 65 7.46 -0.10 7.37
CA ALA A 65 7.94 -1.47 7.49
C ALA A 65 8.50 -1.73 8.90
N SER A 66 8.07 -2.78 9.57
CA SER A 66 8.72 -3.30 10.79
C SER A 66 9.87 -4.26 10.50
#